data_AF-A0A1B6G0F5-F1
#
_entry.id   AF-A0A1B6G0F5-F1
#
_cell.length_a   1.000
_cell.length_b   1.000
_cell.length_c   1.000
_cell.angle_alpha   90.00
_cell.angle_beta   90.00
_cell.angle_gamma   90.00
#
_symmetry.space_group_name_H-M   'P 1'
#
loop_
_entity.id
_entity.type
_entity.pdbx_description
1 polymer ?
#
loop_
_entity_poly.entity_id
_entity_poly.type
_entity_poly.pdbx_seq_one_letter_code
_entity_poly.pdbx_strand_id
1 'polypeptide(L)'
;MNGHDLSAQSKTIIYDVYCYLKDLVTNNPNGRVGDIFNQTQKCAAEACKVSLSSVQRICAEAYTDDNSLLDGNFVFKDPKRNGTEKSITNVDDFEKDVIRRTVQEFYDKGEYPNCGKLKEALKEKIGFKGSESSLRTILKRIGYKYKRCNDGRRFFMERADIVAARVTFLRKMHNERANKLERPIIYLDETWVNQNHCKKYIWQSSDSKGGLKVPVGKGSRLIVCHAGSAKHGF
;
A
#
# COMPACT_ATOMS: atom_id res chain seq x y z
N MET A 1 -33.01 15.24 5.84
CA MET A 1 -32.98 13.80 5.49
C MET A 1 -31.73 13.54 4.69
N ASN A 2 -30.92 12.59 5.14
CA ASN A 2 -29.58 12.32 4.62
C ASN A 2 -29.64 11.92 3.14
N GLY A 3 -28.92 12.66 2.29
CA GLY A 3 -28.74 12.31 0.89
C GLY A 3 -27.83 11.08 0.77
N HIS A 4 -28.41 9.89 0.90
CA HIS A 4 -27.72 8.66 0.54
C HIS A 4 -27.69 8.56 -0.99
N ASP A 5 -26.51 8.29 -1.55
CA ASP A 5 -26.37 7.95 -2.96
C ASP A 5 -27.16 6.66 -3.24
N LEU A 6 -28.21 6.79 -4.05
CA LEU A 6 -29.04 5.66 -4.49
C LEU A 6 -28.26 4.86 -5.53
N SER A 7 -28.11 3.57 -5.28
CA SER A 7 -27.56 2.62 -6.26
C SER A 7 -28.47 2.51 -7.49
N ALA A 8 -27.90 2.05 -8.61
CA ALA A 8 -28.62 1.74 -9.84
C ALA A 8 -29.87 0.88 -9.58
N GLN A 9 -29.72 -0.20 -8.82
CA GLN A 9 -30.83 -1.10 -8.49
C GLN A 9 -31.92 -0.40 -7.67
N SER A 10 -31.54 0.44 -6.71
CA SER A 10 -32.51 1.21 -5.92
C SER A 10 -33.29 2.19 -6.80
N LYS A 11 -32.63 2.84 -7.76
CA LYS A 11 -33.30 3.73 -8.73
C LYS A 11 -34.28 2.96 -9.62
N THR A 12 -33.90 1.75 -10.09
CA THR A 12 -34.78 0.87 -10.88
C THR A 12 -36.07 0.57 -10.12
N ILE A 13 -35.97 0.08 -8.88
CA ILE A 13 -37.13 -0.26 -8.06
C ILE A 13 -38.04 0.95 -7.86
N ILE A 14 -37.48 2.13 -7.57
CA ILE A 14 -38.25 3.36 -7.39
C ILE A 14 -38.99 3.76 -8.67
N TYR A 15 -38.34 3.59 -9.83
CA TYR A 15 -38.94 3.90 -11.12
C TYR A 15 -40.04 2.90 -11.50
N ASP A 16 -39.86 1.62 -11.25
CA ASP A 16 -40.87 0.58 -11.50
C ASP A 16 -42.13 0.84 -10.65
N VAL A 17 -41.96 1.21 -9.38
CA VAL A 17 -43.06 1.62 -8.49
C VAL A 17 -43.79 2.85 -9.05
N TYR A 18 -43.06 3.83 -9.58
CA TYR A 18 -43.66 4.99 -10.24
C TYR A 18 -44.45 4.60 -11.50
N CYS A 19 -43.90 3.74 -12.37
CA CYS A 19 -44.58 3.26 -13.58
C CYS A 19 -45.87 2.51 -13.23
N TYR A 20 -45.82 1.61 -12.24
CA TYR A 20 -47.00 0.90 -11.76
C TYR A 20 -48.10 1.86 -11.26
N LEU A 21 -47.74 2.86 -10.44
CA LEU A 21 -48.68 3.85 -9.95
C LEU A 21 -49.23 4.74 -11.08
N LYS A 22 -48.40 5.06 -12.07
CA LYS A 22 -48.81 5.80 -13.27
C LYS A 22 -49.83 5.01 -14.09
N ASP A 23 -49.61 3.71 -14.29
CA ASP A 23 -50.53 2.84 -15.04
C ASP A 23 -51.88 2.69 -14.32
N LEU A 24 -51.87 2.53 -12.99
CA LEU A 24 -53.11 2.47 -12.20
C LEU A 24 -53.96 3.75 -12.33
N VAL A 25 -53.33 4.92 -12.39
CA VAL A 25 -54.06 6.19 -12.51
C VAL A 25 -54.48 6.48 -13.95
N THR A 26 -53.67 6.09 -14.94
CA THR A 26 -53.99 6.25 -16.37
C THR A 26 -55.22 5.44 -16.77
N ASN A 27 -55.46 4.30 -16.12
CA ASN A 27 -56.64 3.47 -16.30
C ASN A 27 -57.91 4.01 -15.59
N ASN A 28 -57.85 5.19 -14.96
CA ASN A 28 -58.95 5.79 -14.20
C ASN A 28 -59.38 7.14 -14.84
N PRO A 29 -60.57 7.25 -15.46
CA PRO A 29 -60.86 8.28 -16.49
C PRO A 29 -61.17 9.70 -15.98
N ASN A 30 -61.07 10.00 -14.68
CA ASN A 30 -61.69 11.20 -14.10
C ASN A 30 -60.73 12.34 -13.68
N GLY A 31 -59.44 12.30 -14.03
CA GLY A 31 -58.46 13.30 -13.56
C GLY A 31 -57.72 14.08 -14.66
N ARG A 32 -57.38 15.34 -14.38
CA ARG A 32 -56.45 16.14 -15.22
C ARG A 32 -55.06 15.51 -15.19
N VAL A 33 -54.53 15.18 -16.37
CA VAL A 33 -53.27 14.45 -16.59
C VAL A 33 -52.08 15.06 -15.81
N GLY A 34 -51.96 16.38 -15.70
CA GLY A 34 -50.85 17.03 -14.98
C GLY A 34 -50.89 16.87 -13.45
N ASP A 35 -52.08 16.89 -12.85
CA ASP A 35 -52.24 16.72 -11.39
C ASP A 35 -51.99 15.26 -10.98
N ILE A 36 -52.33 14.32 -11.87
CA ILE A 36 -52.06 12.89 -11.76
C ILE A 36 -50.55 12.60 -11.66
N PHE A 37 -49.73 13.26 -12.49
CA PHE A 37 -48.28 13.04 -12.49
C PHE A 37 -47.59 13.50 -11.20
N ASN A 38 -48.01 14.65 -10.67
CA ASN A 38 -47.47 15.16 -9.40
C ASN A 38 -47.95 14.32 -8.21
N GLN A 39 -49.17 13.76 -8.26
CA GLN A 39 -49.69 12.86 -7.23
C GLN A 39 -48.96 11.51 -7.26
N THR A 40 -48.75 10.91 -8.43
CA THR A 40 -48.06 9.61 -8.57
C THR A 40 -46.60 9.67 -8.11
N GLN A 41 -45.85 10.73 -8.43
CA GLN A 41 -44.48 10.93 -7.92
C GLN A 41 -44.43 11.09 -6.40
N LYS A 42 -45.42 11.79 -5.80
CA LYS A 42 -45.53 11.90 -4.34
C LYS A 42 -45.83 10.56 -3.70
N CYS A 43 -46.76 9.78 -4.26
CA CYS A 43 -47.07 8.44 -3.78
C CYS A 43 -45.87 7.50 -3.89
N ALA A 44 -45.10 7.55 -5.00
CA ALA A 44 -43.87 6.77 -5.15
C ALA A 44 -42.79 7.17 -4.13
N ALA A 45 -42.65 8.48 -3.85
CA ALA A 45 -41.73 8.98 -2.84
C ALA A 45 -42.09 8.49 -1.43
N GLU A 46 -43.38 8.50 -1.09
CA GLU A 46 -43.90 8.00 0.19
C GLU A 46 -43.73 6.48 0.31
N ALA A 47 -44.11 5.72 -0.72
CA ALA A 47 -44.01 4.27 -0.76
C ALA A 47 -42.55 3.78 -0.63
N CYS A 48 -41.62 4.45 -1.33
CA CYS A 48 -40.20 4.09 -1.31
C CYS A 48 -39.42 4.79 -0.17
N LYS A 49 -40.08 5.64 0.64
CA LYS A 49 -39.46 6.45 1.70
C LYS A 49 -38.24 7.26 1.24
N VAL A 50 -38.35 7.87 0.05
CA VAL A 50 -37.32 8.75 -0.54
C VAL A 50 -37.87 10.17 -0.71
N SER A 51 -36.99 11.14 -0.94
CA SER A 51 -37.45 12.51 -1.20
C SER A 51 -38.14 12.61 -2.56
N LEU A 52 -39.16 13.48 -2.67
CA LEU A 52 -39.82 13.79 -3.94
C LEU A 52 -38.82 14.21 -5.02
N SER A 53 -37.83 15.01 -4.64
CA SER A 53 -36.74 15.44 -5.53
C SER A 53 -35.91 14.27 -6.09
N SER A 54 -35.76 13.18 -5.34
CA SER A 54 -35.05 11.99 -5.81
C SER A 54 -35.87 11.26 -6.87
N VAL A 55 -37.17 11.10 -6.64
CA VAL A 55 -38.10 10.50 -7.63
C VAL A 55 -38.15 11.33 -8.91
N GLN A 56 -38.24 12.65 -8.79
CA GLN A 56 -38.23 13.56 -9.93
C GLN A 56 -36.93 13.46 -10.74
N ARG A 57 -35.78 13.41 -10.07
CA ARG A 57 -34.48 13.23 -10.73
C ARG A 57 -34.37 11.88 -11.45
N ILE A 58 -34.85 10.81 -10.81
CA ILE A 58 -34.89 9.46 -11.40
C ILE A 58 -35.80 9.45 -12.64
N CYS A 59 -36.98 10.05 -12.57
CA CYS A 59 -37.89 10.16 -13.71
C CYS A 59 -37.23 10.95 -14.85
N ALA A 60 -36.59 12.08 -14.56
CA ALA A 60 -35.90 12.88 -15.57
C ALA A 60 -34.71 12.11 -16.20
N GLU A 61 -33.95 11.34 -15.42
CA GLU A 61 -32.89 10.44 -15.89
C GLU A 61 -33.47 9.37 -16.85
N ALA A 62 -34.67 8.85 -16.58
CA ALA A 62 -35.35 7.90 -17.46
C ALA A 62 -35.93 8.54 -18.73
N TYR A 63 -36.52 9.75 -18.64
CA TYR A 63 -37.08 10.46 -19.81
C TYR A 63 -36.01 10.97 -20.79
N THR A 64 -34.77 11.15 -20.35
CA THR A 64 -33.68 11.65 -21.21
C THR A 64 -33.03 10.56 -22.07
N ASP A 65 -33.26 9.27 -21.77
CA ASP A 65 -32.73 8.09 -22.47
C ASP A 65 -33.79 7.41 -23.38
N ASP A 66 -34.73 8.21 -23.91
CA ASP A 66 -36.00 7.86 -24.58
C ASP A 66 -35.90 6.93 -25.83
N ASN A 67 -34.69 6.64 -26.33
CA ASN A 67 -34.49 5.71 -27.45
C ASN A 67 -34.50 4.21 -27.05
N SER A 68 -34.74 3.89 -25.78
CA SER A 68 -34.66 2.52 -25.24
C SER A 68 -35.99 1.97 -24.68
N LEU A 69 -37.08 2.72 -24.81
CA LEU A 69 -38.40 2.35 -24.28
C LEU A 69 -39.13 1.23 -25.04
N LEU A 70 -38.57 0.72 -26.15
CA LEU A 70 -39.18 -0.37 -26.92
C LEU A 70 -38.76 -1.78 -26.45
N ASP A 71 -37.68 -1.92 -25.67
CA ASP A 71 -37.09 -3.22 -25.33
C ASP A 71 -37.06 -3.55 -23.82
N GLY A 72 -37.69 -2.75 -22.96
CA GLY A 72 -37.86 -3.10 -21.53
C GLY A 72 -36.56 -3.24 -20.72
N ASN A 73 -35.44 -2.68 -21.21
CA ASN A 73 -34.09 -2.93 -20.70
C ASN A 73 -33.38 -1.65 -20.23
N PHE A 74 -34.12 -0.69 -19.69
CA PHE A 74 -33.53 0.55 -19.14
C PHE A 74 -32.82 0.26 -17.80
N VAL A 75 -31.52 0.58 -17.73
CA VAL A 75 -30.68 0.35 -16.54
C VAL A 75 -30.11 1.67 -16.07
N PHE A 76 -30.49 2.09 -14.85
CA PHE A 76 -29.90 3.25 -14.20
C PHE A 76 -28.39 3.05 -13.96
N LYS A 77 -27.61 4.13 -14.08
CA LYS A 77 -26.17 4.08 -13.82
C LYS A 77 -25.86 4.43 -12.37
N ASP A 78 -24.92 3.70 -11.78
CA ASP A 78 -24.38 4.05 -10.47
C ASP A 78 -23.62 5.38 -10.54
N PRO A 79 -23.67 6.19 -9.46
CA PRO A 79 -22.85 7.38 -9.37
C PRO A 79 -21.37 6.99 -9.50
N LYS A 80 -20.69 7.59 -10.48
CA LYS A 80 -19.24 7.40 -10.65
C LYS A 80 -18.55 7.88 -9.39
N ARG A 81 -17.92 6.97 -8.64
CA ARG A 81 -16.99 7.37 -7.58
C ARG A 81 -15.90 8.21 -8.23
N ASN A 82 -15.70 9.43 -7.73
CA ASN A 82 -14.59 10.28 -8.15
C ASN A 82 -13.30 9.51 -7.92
N GLY A 83 -12.75 8.94 -9.00
CA GLY A 83 -11.49 8.23 -8.95
C GLY A 83 -10.39 9.23 -8.62
N THR A 84 -9.56 8.90 -7.63
CA THR A 84 -8.32 9.66 -7.40
C THR A 84 -7.46 9.59 -8.65
N GLU A 85 -6.77 10.67 -9.00
CA GLU A 85 -5.85 10.68 -10.14
C GLU A 85 -4.85 9.53 -10.01
N LYS A 86 -4.71 8.75 -11.09
CA LYS A 86 -3.80 7.60 -11.08
C LYS A 86 -2.37 8.11 -10.96
N SER A 87 -1.63 7.60 -9.97
CA SER A 87 -0.20 7.87 -9.85
C SER A 87 0.53 7.56 -11.16
N ILE A 88 1.42 8.45 -11.60
CA ILE A 88 2.24 8.31 -12.82
C ILE A 88 3.07 7.03 -12.72
N THR A 89 2.54 5.94 -13.26
CA THR A 89 3.12 4.58 -13.18
C THR A 89 3.21 3.91 -14.54
N ASN A 90 2.68 4.57 -15.56
CA ASN A 90 2.89 4.21 -16.95
C ASN A 90 4.18 4.92 -17.39
N VAL A 91 5.16 4.10 -17.73
CA VAL A 91 6.47 4.51 -18.26
C VAL A 91 6.66 3.70 -19.53
N ASP A 92 7.18 4.32 -20.57
CA ASP A 92 7.48 3.67 -21.85
C ASP A 92 8.74 2.77 -21.73
N ASP A 93 9.06 2.02 -22.78
CA ASP A 93 10.20 1.10 -22.74
C ASP A 93 11.56 1.82 -22.67
N PHE A 94 11.66 3.03 -23.23
CA PHE A 94 12.85 3.86 -23.15
C PHE A 94 13.10 4.34 -21.71
N GLU A 95 12.07 4.86 -21.04
CA GLU A 95 12.11 5.28 -19.65
C GLU A 95 12.46 4.12 -18.72
N LYS A 96 11.90 2.92 -18.98
CA LYS A 96 12.27 1.71 -18.22
C LYS A 96 13.76 1.40 -18.34
N ASP A 97 14.33 1.54 -19.52
CA ASP A 97 15.76 1.30 -19.73
C ASP A 97 16.64 2.36 -19.06
N VAL A 98 16.24 3.63 -19.10
CA VAL A 98 16.92 4.69 -18.35
C VAL A 98 16.86 4.43 -16.84
N ILE A 99 15.73 3.95 -16.32
CA ILE A 99 15.60 3.56 -14.91
C ILE A 99 16.55 2.41 -14.57
N ARG A 100 16.60 1.36 -15.40
CA ARG A 100 17.53 0.23 -15.18
C ARG A 100 18.98 0.69 -15.16
N ARG A 101 19.39 1.50 -16.15
CA ARG A 101 20.76 2.02 -16.24
C ARG A 101 21.10 2.90 -15.04
N THR A 102 20.18 3.76 -14.62
CA THR A 102 20.38 4.62 -13.45
C THR A 102 20.56 3.79 -12.18
N VAL A 103 19.74 2.75 -11.97
CA VAL A 103 19.93 1.81 -10.84
C VAL A 103 21.31 1.14 -10.88
N GLN A 104 21.76 0.73 -12.06
CA GLN A 104 23.08 0.12 -12.23
C GLN A 104 24.22 1.12 -11.96
N GLU A 105 24.12 2.35 -12.43
CA GLU A 105 25.12 3.41 -12.16
C GLU A 105 25.30 3.67 -10.66
N PHE A 106 24.23 3.61 -9.86
CA PHE A 106 24.35 3.69 -8.40
C PHE A 106 25.24 2.57 -7.86
N TYR A 107 25.03 1.34 -8.34
CA TYR A 107 25.85 0.20 -7.92
C TYR A 107 27.29 0.28 -8.42
N ASP A 108 27.51 0.77 -9.64
CA ASP A 108 28.85 0.96 -10.21
C ASP A 108 29.66 2.01 -9.43
N LYS A 109 28.98 3.03 -8.88
CA LYS A 109 29.55 4.04 -7.96
C LYS A 109 29.79 3.54 -6.54
N GLY A 110 29.37 2.33 -6.21
CA GLY A 110 29.47 1.82 -4.84
C GLY A 110 28.31 2.20 -3.92
N GLU A 111 27.27 2.85 -4.46
CA GLU A 111 26.14 3.37 -3.68
C GLU A 111 24.92 2.45 -3.74
N TYR A 112 24.13 2.48 -2.67
CA TYR A 112 22.83 1.80 -2.66
C TYR A 112 21.74 2.72 -3.22
N PRO A 113 21.02 2.32 -4.29
CA PRO A 113 19.93 3.10 -4.84
C PRO A 113 18.78 3.21 -3.83
N ASN A 114 18.37 4.45 -3.55
CA ASN A 114 17.19 4.79 -2.76
C ASN A 114 16.13 5.39 -3.71
N CYS A 115 14.84 5.15 -3.48
CA CYS A 115 13.77 5.74 -4.28
C CYS A 115 13.86 7.28 -4.35
N GLY A 116 14.22 7.96 -3.25
CA GLY A 116 14.44 9.42 -3.25
C GLY A 116 15.59 9.84 -4.17
N LYS A 117 16.78 9.25 -3.97
CA LYS A 117 17.98 9.51 -4.81
C LYS A 117 17.75 9.16 -6.29
N LEU A 118 17.09 8.04 -6.55
CA LEU A 118 16.74 7.63 -7.91
C LEU A 118 15.76 8.61 -8.55
N LYS A 119 14.76 9.10 -7.79
CA LYS A 119 13.81 10.09 -8.29
C LYS A 119 14.53 11.39 -8.68
N GLU A 120 15.47 11.87 -7.88
CA GLU A 120 16.27 13.06 -8.20
C GLU A 120 17.09 12.85 -9.47
N ALA A 121 17.84 11.74 -9.55
CA ALA A 121 18.62 11.41 -10.74
C ALA A 121 17.76 11.24 -12.01
N LEU A 122 16.56 10.65 -11.88
CA LEU A 122 15.64 10.49 -13.01
C LEU A 122 14.93 11.79 -13.39
N LYS A 123 14.73 12.70 -12.44
CA LYS A 123 14.21 14.04 -12.71
C LYS A 123 15.19 14.81 -13.60
N GLU A 124 16.50 14.68 -13.34
CA GLU A 124 17.54 15.32 -14.17
C GLU A 124 17.66 14.67 -15.56
N LYS A 125 17.61 13.34 -15.65
CA LYS A 125 17.83 12.63 -16.93
C LYS A 125 16.65 12.65 -17.90
N ILE A 126 15.43 12.45 -17.38
CA ILE A 126 14.22 12.26 -18.20
C ILE A 126 13.06 13.16 -17.77
N GLY A 127 13.28 14.09 -16.84
CA GLY A 127 12.20 14.95 -16.35
C GLY A 127 11.13 14.19 -15.58
N PHE A 128 11.47 13.08 -14.92
CA PHE A 128 10.51 12.21 -14.23
C PHE A 128 9.65 12.99 -13.22
N LYS A 129 8.32 12.98 -13.43
CA LYS A 129 7.34 13.72 -12.61
C LYS A 129 6.69 12.88 -11.50
N GLY A 130 6.97 11.57 -11.44
CA GLY A 130 6.36 10.68 -10.47
C GLY A 130 6.86 10.86 -9.04
N SER A 131 6.06 10.41 -8.08
CA SER A 131 6.44 10.35 -6.66
C SER A 131 7.37 9.16 -6.37
N GLU A 132 7.99 9.12 -5.18
CA GLU A 132 8.78 7.96 -4.75
C GLU A 132 7.95 6.67 -4.71
N SER A 133 6.69 6.75 -4.30
CA SER A 133 5.74 5.64 -4.31
C SER A 133 5.46 5.14 -5.73
N SER A 134 5.38 6.07 -6.69
CA SER A 134 5.22 5.76 -8.11
C SER A 134 6.44 5.03 -8.64
N LEU A 135 7.64 5.55 -8.36
CA LEU A 135 8.91 4.93 -8.73
C LEU A 135 9.09 3.53 -8.11
N ARG A 136 8.70 3.36 -6.84
CA ARG A 136 8.70 2.04 -6.17
C ARG A 136 7.80 1.04 -6.88
N THR A 137 6.64 1.50 -7.36
CA THR A 137 5.70 0.66 -8.12
C THR A 137 6.27 0.31 -9.49
N ILE A 138 6.87 1.27 -10.17
CA ILE A 138 7.56 1.09 -11.46
C ILE A 138 8.69 0.07 -11.31
N LEU A 139 9.58 0.23 -10.32
CA LEU A 139 10.67 -0.71 -10.06
C LEU A 139 10.16 -2.15 -9.90
N LYS A 140 9.05 -2.34 -9.16
CA LYS A 140 8.43 -3.66 -9.04
C LYS A 140 7.88 -4.19 -10.36
N ARG A 141 7.24 -3.33 -11.17
CA ARG A 141 6.69 -3.71 -12.49
C ARG A 141 7.76 -4.11 -13.49
N ILE A 142 8.91 -3.44 -13.48
CA ILE A 142 10.03 -3.73 -14.40
C ILE A 142 10.92 -4.89 -13.94
N GLY A 143 10.57 -5.56 -12.83
CA GLY A 143 11.22 -6.79 -12.36
C GLY A 143 12.10 -6.64 -11.11
N TYR A 144 12.27 -5.45 -10.54
CA TYR A 144 13.05 -5.29 -9.31
C TYR A 144 12.29 -5.72 -8.06
N LYS A 145 13.01 -6.32 -7.12
CA LYS A 145 12.49 -6.67 -5.80
C LYS A 145 13.42 -6.15 -4.71
N TYR A 146 12.85 -5.55 -3.68
CA TYR A 146 13.61 -5.15 -2.49
C TYR A 146 13.76 -6.37 -1.58
N LYS A 147 14.94 -7.00 -1.62
CA LYS A 147 15.20 -8.29 -0.98
C LYS A 147 16.43 -8.21 -0.09
N ARG A 148 16.53 -9.18 0.83
CA ARG A 148 17.71 -9.32 1.68
C ARG A 148 18.94 -9.51 0.80
N CYS A 149 19.99 -8.75 1.07
CA CYS A 149 21.29 -8.94 0.43
C CYS A 149 21.81 -10.32 0.84
N ASN A 150 22.33 -11.07 -0.13
CA ASN A 150 22.88 -12.40 0.15
C ASN A 150 24.29 -12.24 0.76
N ASP A 151 24.36 -12.01 2.08
CA ASP A 151 25.60 -11.96 2.87
C ASP A 151 26.18 -13.38 3.12
N GLY A 152 25.67 -14.42 2.44
CA GLY A 152 26.13 -15.80 2.57
C GLY A 152 25.88 -16.46 3.95
N ARG A 153 25.30 -15.74 4.91
CA ARG A 153 25.06 -16.23 6.28
C ARG A 153 23.77 -17.04 6.35
N ARG A 154 23.91 -18.34 6.62
CA ARG A 154 22.82 -19.23 7.03
C ARG A 154 22.46 -18.95 8.50
N PHE A 155 21.22 -19.22 8.89
CA PHE A 155 20.76 -19.08 10.28
C PHE A 155 21.64 -19.93 11.21
N PHE A 156 22.23 -19.33 12.23
CA PHE A 156 22.89 -20.07 13.30
C PHE A 156 21.82 -20.61 14.24
N MET A 157 21.68 -21.93 14.30
CA MET A 157 20.93 -22.58 15.39
C MET A 157 21.83 -22.65 16.62
N GLU A 158 21.25 -22.39 17.79
CA GLU A 158 21.95 -22.52 19.06
C GLU A 158 22.25 -24.01 19.33
N ARG A 159 23.50 -24.31 19.67
CA ARG A 159 23.92 -25.67 20.02
C ARG A 159 23.65 -25.95 21.51
N ALA A 160 23.34 -27.20 21.84
CA ALA A 160 22.99 -27.61 23.21
C ALA A 160 24.14 -27.40 24.23
N ASP A 161 25.39 -27.52 23.80
CA ASP A 161 26.57 -27.25 24.63
C ASP A 161 26.70 -25.77 25.02
N ILE A 162 26.34 -24.86 24.12
CA ILE A 162 26.28 -23.41 24.42
C ILE A 162 25.20 -23.11 25.48
N VAL A 163 24.05 -23.79 25.40
CA VAL A 163 22.99 -23.68 26.40
C VAL A 163 23.49 -24.16 27.77
N ALA A 164 24.14 -25.32 27.83
CA ALA A 164 24.71 -25.86 29.07
C ALA A 164 25.79 -24.94 29.69
N ALA A 165 26.66 -24.38 28.85
CA ALA A 165 27.67 -23.41 29.29
C ALA A 165 27.03 -22.14 29.89
N ARG A 166 25.97 -21.62 29.26
CA ARG A 166 25.22 -20.48 29.77
C ARG A 166 24.58 -20.77 31.13
N VAL A 167 23.93 -21.93 31.28
CA VAL A 167 23.30 -22.32 32.55
C VAL A 167 24.35 -22.41 33.67
N THR A 168 25.50 -23.03 33.39
CA THR A 168 26.61 -23.11 34.34
C THR A 168 27.12 -21.72 34.74
N PHE A 169 27.35 -20.84 33.76
CA PHE A 169 27.78 -19.46 34.01
C PHE A 169 26.79 -18.68 34.87
N LEU A 170 25.49 -18.74 34.53
CA LEU A 170 24.45 -18.02 35.27
C LEU A 170 24.32 -18.50 36.72
N ARG A 171 24.40 -19.82 36.96
CA ARG A 171 24.42 -20.39 38.31
C ARG A 171 25.62 -19.89 39.11
N LYS A 172 26.81 -19.87 38.50
CA LYS A 172 28.02 -19.32 39.13
C LYS A 172 27.84 -17.85 39.48
N MET A 173 27.46 -17.01 38.51
CA MET A 173 27.23 -15.58 38.73
C MET A 173 26.15 -15.29 39.79
N HIS A 174 25.11 -16.12 39.88
CA HIS A 174 24.09 -16.01 40.93
C HIS A 174 24.70 -16.22 42.32
N ASN A 175 25.48 -17.29 42.50
CA ASN A 175 26.14 -17.58 43.78
C ASN A 175 27.13 -16.48 44.17
N GLU A 176 27.94 -15.99 43.22
CA GLU A 176 28.90 -14.90 43.47
C GLU A 176 28.22 -13.59 43.91
N ARG A 177 27.05 -13.28 43.36
CA ARG A 177 26.24 -12.11 43.77
C ARG A 177 25.58 -12.32 45.13
N ALA A 178 25.11 -13.54 45.42
CA ALA A 178 24.48 -13.88 46.70
C ALA A 178 25.48 -13.86 47.86
N ASN A 179 26.73 -14.27 47.61
CA ASN A 179 27.80 -14.34 48.61
C ASN A 179 28.43 -12.98 48.97
N LYS A 180 27.84 -11.84 48.52
CA LYS A 180 28.32 -10.46 48.77
C LYS A 180 29.83 -10.31 48.60
N LEU A 181 30.35 -10.66 47.41
CA LEU A 181 31.72 -10.32 47.06
C LEU A 181 31.91 -8.78 47.10
N GLU A 182 32.89 -8.33 47.87
CA GLU A 182 33.34 -6.93 47.94
C GLU A 182 34.01 -6.44 46.64
N ARG A 183 34.13 -7.33 45.64
CA ARG A 183 34.82 -7.07 44.37
C ARG A 183 33.86 -6.52 43.32
N PRO A 184 34.21 -5.44 42.61
CA PRO A 184 33.38 -4.90 41.54
C PRO A 184 33.29 -5.89 40.36
N ILE A 185 32.08 -6.16 39.90
CA ILE A 185 31.85 -6.93 38.67
C ILE A 185 32.03 -5.99 37.48
N ILE A 186 33.08 -6.25 36.69
CA ILE A 186 33.34 -5.56 35.43
C ILE A 186 32.95 -6.49 34.28
N TYR A 187 32.15 -5.98 33.36
CA TYR A 187 31.76 -6.65 32.14
C TYR A 187 32.58 -6.09 30.99
N LEU A 188 33.26 -6.97 30.27
CA LEU A 188 33.98 -6.63 29.06
C LEU A 188 33.10 -6.96 27.86
N ASP A 189 33.05 -6.06 26.89
CA ASP A 189 32.41 -6.34 25.60
C ASP A 189 33.36 -5.98 24.46
N GLU A 190 33.33 -6.81 23.42
CA GLU A 190 34.07 -6.60 22.19
C GLU A 190 33.08 -6.58 21.04
N THR A 191 32.99 -5.45 20.34
CA THR A 191 32.22 -5.35 19.11
C THR A 191 33.13 -5.04 17.94
N TRP A 192 32.88 -5.68 16.80
CA TRP A 192 33.66 -5.50 15.58
C TRP A 192 32.82 -4.81 14.51
N VAL A 193 33.37 -3.74 13.94
CA VAL A 193 32.85 -3.13 12.71
C VAL A 193 33.69 -3.65 11.55
N ASN A 194 33.04 -4.40 10.66
CA ASN A 194 33.69 -4.97 9.48
C ASN A 194 33.76 -3.92 8.37
N GLN A 195 34.89 -3.81 7.70
CA GLN A 195 35.08 -2.92 6.54
C GLN A 195 34.06 -3.20 5.43
N ASN A 196 33.70 -4.48 5.25
CA ASN A 196 32.74 -4.90 4.23
C ASN A 196 31.29 -4.96 4.76
N HIS A 197 30.95 -4.20 5.81
CA HIS A 197 29.58 -4.18 6.31
C HIS A 197 28.63 -3.53 5.30
N CYS A 198 27.49 -4.18 5.05
CA CYS A 198 26.63 -3.87 3.92
C CYS A 198 25.16 -3.78 4.31
N LYS A 199 24.36 -3.08 3.50
CA LYS A 199 22.92 -2.98 3.75
C LYS A 199 22.27 -4.36 3.68
N LYS A 200 21.46 -4.65 4.70
CA LYS A 200 20.72 -5.91 4.82
C LYS A 200 19.70 -6.11 3.69
N TYR A 201 19.13 -5.04 3.13
CA TYR A 201 18.17 -5.10 2.03
C TYR A 201 18.57 -4.15 0.92
N ILE A 202 18.42 -4.60 -0.33
CA ILE A 202 18.78 -3.85 -1.54
C ILE A 202 17.78 -4.14 -2.67
N TRP A 203 17.69 -3.24 -3.64
CA TRP A 203 16.93 -3.45 -4.87
C TRP A 203 17.69 -4.38 -5.80
N GLN A 204 17.12 -5.53 -6.11
CA GLN A 204 17.75 -6.52 -7.00
C GLN A 204 16.84 -6.76 -8.19
N SER A 205 17.42 -6.83 -9.40
CA SER A 205 16.70 -7.27 -10.59
C SER A 205 16.27 -8.74 -10.43
N SER A 206 15.20 -9.14 -11.11
CA SER A 206 14.70 -10.53 -11.17
C SER A 206 15.80 -11.52 -11.54
N ASP A 207 16.71 -11.09 -12.41
CA ASP A 207 17.75 -11.92 -13.00
C ASP A 207 18.96 -12.07 -12.07
N SER A 208 18.87 -11.55 -10.84
CA SER A 208 19.94 -11.54 -9.83
C SER A 208 21.24 -10.85 -10.28
N LYS A 209 21.22 -10.19 -11.44
CA LYS A 209 22.28 -9.33 -11.99
C LYS A 209 22.11 -7.91 -11.46
N GLY A 210 22.41 -7.72 -10.18
CA GLY A 210 22.33 -6.40 -9.57
C GLY A 210 22.63 -6.42 -8.08
N GLY A 211 23.12 -5.30 -7.57
CA GLY A 211 23.61 -5.19 -6.20
C GLY A 211 25.08 -4.83 -6.15
N LEU A 212 25.46 -4.21 -5.03
CA LEU A 212 26.85 -3.88 -4.78
C LEU A 212 27.67 -5.17 -4.70
N LYS A 213 28.73 -5.30 -5.50
CA LYS A 213 29.70 -6.41 -5.38
C LYS A 213 30.51 -6.19 -4.11
N VAL A 214 29.97 -6.66 -3.00
CA VAL A 214 30.68 -6.66 -1.72
C VAL A 214 31.79 -7.71 -1.81
N PRO A 215 33.05 -7.37 -1.48
CA PRO A 215 34.12 -8.37 -1.42
C PRO A 215 33.71 -9.51 -0.50
N VAL A 216 33.95 -10.75 -0.94
CA VAL A 216 33.62 -11.94 -0.14
C VAL A 216 34.55 -11.97 1.08
N GLY A 217 33.96 -11.97 2.27
CA GLY A 217 34.68 -11.91 3.54
C GLY A 217 34.46 -10.59 4.28
N LYS A 218 34.71 -10.60 5.59
CA LYS A 218 34.44 -9.43 6.46
C LYS A 218 35.40 -8.24 6.22
N GLY A 219 36.54 -8.47 5.56
CA GLY A 219 37.59 -7.45 5.40
C GLY A 219 38.28 -7.12 6.72
N SER A 220 39.03 -6.02 6.75
CA SER A 220 39.64 -5.49 7.97
C SER A 220 38.55 -5.15 9.00
N ARG A 221 38.88 -5.28 10.29
CA ARG A 221 37.92 -5.05 11.37
C ARG A 221 38.44 -3.92 12.25
N LEU A 222 37.57 -2.97 12.53
CA LEU A 222 37.75 -2.10 13.68
C LEU A 222 37.21 -2.86 14.89
N ILE A 223 38.07 -3.14 15.87
CA ILE A 223 37.67 -3.77 17.13
C ILE A 223 37.46 -2.64 18.14
N VAL A 224 36.27 -2.59 18.71
CA VAL A 224 35.92 -1.66 19.79
C VAL A 224 35.76 -2.49 21.05
N CYS A 225 36.68 -2.28 21.99
CA CYS A 225 36.62 -2.89 23.31
C CYS A 225 36.05 -1.88 24.30
N HIS A 226 35.13 -2.34 25.15
CA HIS A 226 34.59 -1.53 26.23
C HIS A 226 34.53 -2.33 27.53
N ALA A 227 34.59 -1.63 28.66
CA ALA A 227 34.49 -2.20 29.99
C ALA A 227 33.47 -1.40 30.80
N GLY A 228 32.37 -2.06 31.18
CA GLY A 228 31.29 -1.45 31.94
C GLY A 228 31.09 -2.10 33.31
N SER A 229 30.44 -1.40 34.22
CA SER A 229 30.00 -1.97 35.50
C SER A 229 28.60 -1.49 35.85
N ALA A 230 27.91 -2.18 36.75
CA ALA A 230 26.59 -1.77 37.20
C ALA A 230 26.57 -0.35 37.82
N LYS A 231 27.71 0.14 38.32
CA LYS A 231 27.84 1.46 38.94
C LYS A 231 28.16 2.58 37.93
N HIS A 232 28.99 2.30 36.94
CA HIS A 232 29.48 3.31 35.99
C HIS A 232 28.81 3.26 34.62
N GLY A 233 27.91 2.30 34.41
CA GLY A 233 27.21 2.12 33.15
C GLY A 233 28.03 1.34 32.12
N PHE A 234 27.44 1.25 30.94
CA PHE A 234 28.00 0.67 29.72
C PHE A 234 27.98 1.70 28.61
#